data_AF-A0A0G4KZ47-F1
#
_entry.id   AF-A0A0G4KZ47-F1
#
_cell.length_a   1.000
_cell.length_b   1.000
_cell.length_c   1.000
_cell.angle_alpha   90.00
_cell.angle_beta   90.00
_cell.angle_gamma   90.00
#
_symmetry.space_group_name_H-M   'P 1'
#
loop_
_entity.id
_entity.type
_entity.pdbx_description
1 polymer ?
#
loop_
_entity_poly.entity_id
_entity_poly.type
_entity_poly.pdbx_seq_one_letter_code
_entity_poly.pdbx_strand_id
1 'polypeptide(L)'
;MKQPAQGLFYGKFSLDKAADPVELADTETKVVVSDLLAALRVQITKHDGTVQALESVPSFKLELENVDVTPPETDTELPEYTDAEKVTAPKEDLAAAPPS
;
A
#
# COMPACT_ATOMS: atom_id res chain seq x y z
N MET A 1 12.24 31.04 -1.42
CA MET A 1 12.12 30.03 -2.50
C MET A 1 10.64 29.88 -2.82
N LYS A 2 10.23 29.94 -4.10
CA LYS A 2 8.83 29.80 -4.51
C LYS A 2 8.60 28.32 -4.84
N GLN A 3 7.88 27.60 -3.97
CA GLN A 3 7.54 26.20 -4.24
C GLN A 3 6.69 26.16 -5.53
N PRO A 4 6.96 25.24 -6.47
CA PRO A 4 6.15 25.10 -7.67
C PRO A 4 4.69 24.82 -7.29
N ALA A 5 3.76 25.38 -8.08
CA ALA A 5 2.33 25.27 -7.83
C ALA A 5 1.78 23.84 -7.96
N GLN A 6 2.56 22.94 -8.58
CA GLN A 6 2.22 21.54 -8.79
C GLN A 6 3.47 20.67 -8.73
N GLY A 7 3.30 19.41 -8.34
CA GLY A 7 4.35 18.40 -8.27
C GLY A 7 3.76 17.02 -7.99
N LEU A 8 4.53 15.98 -8.29
CA LEU A 8 4.18 14.61 -7.94
C LEU A 8 4.72 14.32 -6.54
N PHE A 9 3.87 13.79 -5.68
CA PHE A 9 4.24 13.34 -4.35
C PHE A 9 4.09 11.83 -4.29
N TYR A 10 5.14 11.15 -3.80
CA TYR A 10 5.16 9.71 -3.59
C TYR A 10 5.35 9.46 -2.10
N GLY A 11 4.46 8.66 -1.52
CA GLY A 11 4.57 8.15 -0.16
C GLY A 11 4.57 6.62 -0.18
N LYS A 12 5.30 6.02 0.75
CA LYS A 12 5.32 4.57 0.98
C LYS A 12 5.21 4.31 2.48
N PHE A 13 4.53 3.23 2.85
CA PHE A 13 4.45 2.71 4.21
C PHE A 13 4.43 1.18 4.12
N SER A 14 4.99 0.48 5.11
CA SER A 14 4.97 -0.99 5.10
C SER A 14 3.71 -1.51 5.79
N LEU A 15 3.29 -2.71 5.37
CA LEU A 15 2.14 -3.43 5.93
C LEU A 15 2.57 -4.50 6.93
N ASP A 16 3.85 -4.57 7.29
CA ASP A 16 4.45 -5.65 8.10
C ASP A 16 3.80 -5.82 9.48
N LYS A 17 3.13 -4.78 10.00
CA LYS A 17 2.38 -4.83 11.26
C LYS A 17 0.90 -5.21 11.10
N ALA A 18 0.36 -5.04 9.90
CA ALA A 18 -1.02 -5.36 9.56
C ALA A 18 -1.17 -6.77 8.97
N ALA A 19 -0.11 -7.28 8.36
CA ALA A 19 0.03 -8.65 7.90
C ALA A 19 0.65 -9.48 9.03
N ASP A 20 -0.15 -10.30 9.73
CA ASP A 20 0.41 -11.29 10.66
C ASP A 20 1.01 -12.44 9.82
N PRO A 21 2.35 -12.60 9.81
CA PRO A 21 2.98 -13.64 8.99
C PRO A 21 2.56 -15.05 9.41
N VAL A 22 2.05 -15.26 10.63
CA VAL A 22 1.57 -16.57 11.11
C VAL A 22 0.20 -16.90 10.53
N GLU A 23 -0.69 -15.93 10.41
CA GLU A 23 -2.01 -16.13 9.77
C GLU A 23 -1.90 -16.25 8.24
N LEU A 24 -0.85 -15.68 7.66
CA LEU A 24 -0.63 -15.65 6.21
C LEU A 24 0.30 -16.77 5.71
N ALA A 25 0.97 -17.51 6.60
CA ALA A 25 1.99 -18.51 6.24
C ALA A 25 1.49 -19.66 5.35
N ASP A 26 0.23 -20.08 5.53
CA ASP A 26 -0.38 -21.18 4.76
C ASP A 26 -1.24 -20.68 3.57
N THR A 27 -1.27 -19.37 3.33
CA THR A 27 -2.13 -18.76 2.30
C THR A 27 -1.30 -18.42 1.06
N GLU A 28 -1.78 -18.78 -0.12
CA GLU A 28 -1.13 -18.39 -1.38
C GLU A 28 -1.01 -16.86 -1.47
N THR A 29 0.17 -16.34 -1.83
CA THR A 29 0.47 -14.90 -1.92
C THR A 29 -0.57 -14.11 -2.72
N LYS A 30 -1.14 -14.72 -3.77
CA LYS A 30 -2.20 -14.08 -4.58
C LYS A 30 -3.48 -13.81 -3.79
N VAL A 31 -3.86 -14.73 -2.91
CA VAL A 31 -5.05 -14.62 -2.06
C VAL A 31 -4.82 -13.53 -1.01
N VAL A 32 -3.62 -13.48 -0.43
CA VAL A 32 -3.23 -12.42 0.53
C VAL A 32 -3.27 -11.04 -0.13
N VAL A 33 -2.73 -10.91 -1.34
CA VAL A 33 -2.75 -9.65 -2.11
C VAL A 33 -4.20 -9.21 -2.40
N SER A 34 -5.08 -10.12 -2.82
CA SER A 34 -6.48 -9.77 -3.06
C SER A 34 -7.23 -9.36 -1.79
N ASP A 35 -6.97 -10.05 -0.68
CA ASP A 35 -7.64 -9.77 0.60
C ASP A 35 -7.17 -8.43 1.17
N LEU A 36 -5.88 -8.14 1.09
CA LEU A 36 -5.33 -6.83 1.46
C LEU A 36 -5.93 -5.71 0.60
N LEU A 37 -6.01 -5.89 -0.72
CA LEU A 37 -6.63 -4.90 -1.60
C LEU A 37 -8.11 -4.68 -1.27
N ALA A 38 -8.84 -5.75 -0.94
CA ALA A 38 -10.26 -5.67 -0.56
C ALA A 38 -10.47 -5.02 0.81
N ALA A 39 -9.51 -5.12 1.73
CA ALA A 39 -9.56 -4.52 3.07
C ALA A 39 -9.02 -3.08 3.13
N LEU A 40 -8.22 -2.66 2.16
CA LEU A 40 -7.60 -1.34 2.13
C LEU A 40 -8.64 -0.24 1.99
N ARG A 41 -8.57 0.76 2.88
CA ARG A 41 -9.40 1.96 2.85
C ARG A 41 -8.53 3.19 2.96
N VAL A 42 -8.85 4.21 2.18
CA VAL A 42 -8.07 5.44 2.13
C VAL A 42 -8.97 6.64 2.33
N GLN A 43 -8.52 7.56 3.18
CA GLN A 43 -9.14 8.86 3.37
C GLN A 43 -8.09 9.96 3.19
N ILE A 44 -8.41 10.96 2.38
CA ILE A 44 -7.57 12.16 2.25
C ILE A 44 -8.09 13.20 3.23
N THR A 45 -7.33 13.48 4.27
CA THR A 45 -7.64 14.55 5.24
C THR A 45 -6.70 15.72 5.03
N LYS A 46 -7.26 16.91 4.82
CA LYS A 46 -6.50 18.15 4.67
C LYS A 46 -6.03 18.67 6.03
N HIS A 47 -5.09 19.62 6.01
CA HIS A 47 -4.57 20.26 7.22
C HIS A 47 -5.66 20.98 8.04
N ASP A 48 -6.73 21.43 7.40
CA ASP A 48 -7.89 22.04 8.07
C ASP A 48 -8.86 21.00 8.68
N GLY A 49 -8.53 19.71 8.60
CA GLY A 49 -9.35 18.61 9.09
C GLY A 49 -10.47 18.19 8.13
N THR A 50 -10.65 18.88 7.00
CA THR A 50 -11.68 18.50 6.03
C THR A 50 -11.28 17.25 5.26
N VAL A 51 -12.29 16.41 4.98
CA VAL A 51 -12.11 15.19 4.19
C VAL A 51 -12.34 15.48 2.73
N GLN A 52 -11.40 15.07 1.89
CA GLN A 52 -11.49 15.15 0.44
C GLN A 52 -11.82 13.78 -0.14
N ALA A 53 -12.87 13.72 -0.95
CA ALA A 53 -13.26 12.51 -1.66
C ALA A 53 -12.17 12.08 -2.65
N LEU A 54 -11.88 10.79 -2.70
CA LEU A 54 -10.85 10.21 -3.58
C LEU A 54 -11.15 10.48 -5.06
N GLU A 55 -12.43 10.48 -5.48
CA GLU A 55 -12.79 10.73 -6.88
C GLU A 55 -12.45 12.17 -7.32
N SER A 56 -12.40 13.11 -6.38
CA SER A 56 -11.98 14.49 -6.65
C SER A 56 -10.47 14.64 -6.88
N VAL A 57 -9.69 13.57 -6.70
CA VAL A 57 -8.23 13.52 -6.91
C VAL A 57 -7.91 12.52 -8.02
N PRO A 58 -8.07 12.90 -9.30
CA PRO A 58 -7.86 11.98 -10.43
C PRO A 58 -6.42 11.47 -10.53
N SER A 59 -5.43 12.24 -10.04
CA SER A 59 -4.02 11.85 -10.00
C SER A 59 -3.65 10.91 -8.85
N PHE A 60 -4.55 10.65 -7.88
CA PHE A 60 -4.27 9.72 -6.80
C PHE A 60 -4.07 8.31 -7.37
N LYS A 61 -3.05 7.59 -6.89
CA LYS A 61 -2.81 6.19 -7.23
C LYS A 61 -2.30 5.48 -5.98
N LEU A 62 -2.86 4.31 -5.68
CA LEU A 62 -2.36 3.42 -4.65
C LEU A 62 -1.91 2.12 -5.32
N GLU A 63 -0.69 1.70 -4.99
CA GLU A 63 -0.11 0.44 -5.45
C GLU A 63 0.28 -0.38 -4.22
N LEU A 64 -0.05 -1.66 -4.22
CA LEU A 64 0.54 -2.64 -3.34
C LEU A 64 1.80 -3.18 -4.04
N GLU A 65 2.94 -3.03 -3.37
CA GLU A 65 4.22 -3.57 -3.83
C GLU A 65 4.46 -4.90 -3.09
N ASN A 66 4.46 -6.00 -3.83
CA ASN A 66 4.85 -7.31 -3.31
C ASN A 66 6.34 -7.54 -3.60
N VAL A 67 7.13 -7.73 -2.56
CA VAL A 67 8.58 -7.89 -2.67
C VAL A 67 8.95 -9.19 -1.98
N ASP A 68 9.55 -10.13 -2.74
CA ASP A 68 10.11 -11.32 -2.13
C ASP A 68 11.43 -10.94 -1.47
N VAL A 69 11.55 -11.27 -0.19
CA VAL A 69 12.75 -11.03 0.60
C VAL A 69 13.42 -12.38 0.84
N THR A 70 14.63 -12.54 0.31
CA THR A 70 15.48 -13.68 0.62
C THR A 70 16.27 -13.35 1.90
N PRO A 71 16.10 -14.11 2.99
CA PRO A 71 16.87 -13.88 4.21
C PRO A 71 18.36 -14.14 3.96
N PRO A 72 19.26 -13.44 4.67
CA PRO A 72 20.69 -13.67 4.54
C PRO A 72 21.06 -15.06 5.07
N GLU A 73 22.02 -15.72 4.42
CA GLU A 73 22.52 -17.03 4.86
C GLU A 73 23.49 -16.91 6.04
N THR A 74 24.08 -15.72 6.22
CA THR A 74 25.07 -15.43 7.27
C THR A 74 24.80 -14.10 7.96
N ASP A 75 25.32 -13.95 9.18
CA ASP A 75 25.19 -12.71 9.98
C ASP A 75 25.92 -11.49 9.37
N THR A 76 26.72 -11.71 8.32
CA THR A 76 27.47 -10.65 7.62
C THR A 76 26.80 -10.16 6.35
N GLU A 77 25.73 -10.81 5.91
CA GLU A 77 25.04 -10.52 4.66
C GLU A 77 23.76 -9.72 4.90
N LEU A 78 23.39 -8.92 3.90
CA LEU A 78 22.11 -8.22 3.89
C LEU A 78 21.05 -9.08 3.20
N PRO A 79 19.77 -8.96 3.57
CA PRO A 79 18.69 -9.58 2.82
C PRO A 79 18.69 -9.11 1.36
N GLU A 80 18.40 -10.02 0.45
CA GLU A 80 18.20 -9.70 -0.96
C GLU A 80 16.71 -9.45 -1.22
N TYR A 81 16.43 -8.44 -2.04
CA TYR A 81 15.08 -8.03 -2.42
C TYR A 81 14.95 -8.23 -3.93
N THR A 82 13.91 -8.93 -4.35
CA THR A 82 13.58 -9.05 -5.77
C THR A 82 12.88 -7.79 -6.29
N ASP A 83 12.74 -7.67 -7.61
CA ASP A 83 11.94 -6.60 -8.21
C ASP A 83 10.48 -6.70 -7.75
N ALA A 84 9.96 -5.58 -7.23
CA ALA A 84 8.61 -5.53 -6.70
C ALA A 84 7.55 -5.79 -7.77
N GLU A 85 6.69 -6.79 -7.57
CA GLU A 85 5.45 -6.90 -8.34
C GLU A 85 4.46 -5.85 -7.85
N LYS A 86 3.94 -5.04 -8.76
CA LYS A 86 3.05 -3.92 -8.44
C LYS A 86 1.61 -4.24 -8.83
N VAL A 87 0.71 -4.18 -7.85
CA VAL A 87 -0.73 -4.30 -8.08
C VAL A 87 -1.41 -2.99 -7.74
N THR A 88 -2.09 -2.39 -8.73
CA THR A 88 -2.82 -1.12 -8.52
C THR A 88 -4.19 -1.41 -7.92
N ALA A 89 -4.52 -0.73 -6.81
CA ALA A 89 -5.83 -0.85 -6.20
C ALA A 89 -6.89 -0.05 -7.00
N PRO A 90 -8.07 -0.63 -7.30
CA PRO A 90 -9.18 0.12 -7.89
C PRO A 90 -9.65 1.22 -6.94
N LYS A 91 -9.86 2.44 -7.45
CA LYS A 91 -10.24 3.58 -6.59
C LYS A 91 -11.62 3.39 -5.96
N GLU A 92 -12.53 2.72 -6.65
CA GLU A 92 -13.87 2.44 -6.15
C GLU A 92 -13.83 1.60 -4.87
N ASP A 93 -12.94 0.62 -4.81
CA ASP A 93 -12.83 -0.30 -3.67
C ASP A 93 -12.22 0.38 -2.44
N LEU A 94 -11.37 1.40 -2.64
CA LEU A 94 -10.73 2.15 -1.55
C LEU A 94 -11.68 3.10 -0.81
N ALA A 95 -12.76 3.52 -1.45
CA ALA A 95 -13.72 4.49 -0.93
C ALA A 95 -14.90 3.83 -0.18
N ALA A 96 -15.06 2.49 -0.27
CA ALA A 96 -16.20 1.78 0.30
C ALA A 96 -16.21 1.84 1.85
N ALA A 97 -17.39 2.09 2.45
CA ALA A 97 -17.56 2.01 3.91
C ALA A 97 -17.32 0.56 4.41
N PRO A 98 -16.94 0.34 5.69
CA PRO A 98 -16.73 -1.00 6.21
C PRO A 98 -18.01 -1.84 6.12
N PRO A 99 -17.91 -3.16 5.87
CA PRO A 99 -19.05 -4.06 6.08
C PRO A 99 -19.48 -4.02 7.55
N SER A 100 -20.80 -3.97 7.77
CA SER A 100 -21.43 -3.92 9.10
C SER A 100 -21.31 -5.24 9.86
#